data_AF-A0A8X6SIY5-F1
#
_entry.id   AF-A0A8X6SIY5-F1
#
_cell.length_a   1.000
_cell.length_b   1.000
_cell.length_c   1.000
_cell.angle_alpha   90.00
_cell.angle_beta   90.00
_cell.angle_gamma   90.00
#
_symmetry.space_group_name_H-M   'P 1'
#
loop_
_entity.id
_entity.type
_entity.pdbx_description
1 polymer ?
#
loop_
_entity_poly.entity_id
_entity_poly.type
_entity_poly.pdbx_seq_one_letter_code
_entity_poly.pdbx_strand_id
1 'polypeptide(L)' 'MLSAPDKALLVKLFYTNEESATIALRIFRVQKNVKSGKGPLTPAGLLKLVKHFEETGKLEDRARADDHA' A
#
# COMPACT_ATOMS: atom_id res chain seq x y z
N MET A 1 3.64 -1.92 10.68
CA MET A 1 2.64 -1.15 9.91
C MET A 1 3.38 -0.25 8.92
N LEU A 2 2.81 0.02 7.75
CA LEU A 2 3.38 0.98 6.78
C LEU A 2 3.16 2.40 7.30
N SER A 3 4.18 3.24 7.27
CA SER A 3 4.03 4.65 7.63
C SER A 3 3.25 5.42 6.55
N ALA A 4 2.68 6.58 6.90
CA ALA A 4 2.04 7.47 5.92
C ALA A 4 2.91 7.78 4.68
N PRO A 5 4.22 8.12 4.80
CA PRO A 5 5.06 8.32 3.62
C PRO A 5 5.28 7.03 2.82
N ASP A 6 5.29 5.86 3.46
CA ASP A 6 5.37 4.58 2.72
C ASP A 6 4.12 4.33 1.89
N LYS A 7 2.94 4.62 2.45
CA LYS A 7 1.65 4.50 1.75
C LYS A 7 1.57 5.46 0.57
N ALA A 8 2.01 6.71 0.75
CA ALA A 8 2.06 7.70 -0.32
C ALA A 8 3.00 7.28 -1.45
N LEU A 9 4.17 6.74 -1.11
CA LEU A 9 5.11 6.19 -2.09
C LEU A 9 4.49 5.04 -2.87
N LEU A 10 3.77 4.13 -2.20
CA LEU A 10 3.10 3.01 -2.86
C LEU A 10 2.02 3.45 -3.85
N VAL A 11 1.18 4.42 -3.48
CA VAL A 11 0.14 4.96 -4.37
C VAL A 11 0.78 5.69 -5.57
N LYS A 12 1.84 6.47 -5.32
CA LYS A 12 2.60 7.10 -6.41
C LYS A 12 3.19 6.07 -7.37
N LEU A 13 3.81 5.01 -6.83
CA LEU A 13 4.38 3.93 -7.63
C LEU A 13 3.29 3.18 -8.41
N PHE A 14 2.11 2.99 -7.85
CA PHE A 14 0.97 2.38 -8.55
C PHE A 14 0.59 3.16 -9.81
N TYR A 15 0.32 4.46 -9.69
CA TYR A 15 -0.05 5.29 -10.85
C TYR A 15 1.09 5.48 -11.85
N THR A 16 2.35 5.52 -11.39
CA THR A 16 3.51 5.66 -12.29
C THR A 16 3.82 4.37 -13.06
N ASN A 17 3.34 3.21 -12.60
CA ASN A 17 3.58 1.89 -13.21
C ASN A 17 2.29 1.29 -13.77
N GLU A 18 1.50 2.11 -14.48
CA GLU A 18 0.31 1.66 -15.23
C GLU A 18 -0.69 0.88 -14.38
N GLU A 19 -0.89 1.31 -13.13
CA GLU A 19 -1.83 0.68 -12.19
C GLU A 19 -1.50 -0.80 -11.88
N SER A 20 -0.24 -1.20 -12.08
CA SER A 20 0.22 -2.55 -11.78
C SER A 20 0.66 -2.68 -10.32
N ALA A 21 -0.22 -3.22 -9.48
CA ALA A 21 0.06 -3.46 -8.06
C ALA A 21 1.29 -4.35 -7.83
N THR A 22 1.52 -5.34 -8.70
CA THR A 22 2.67 -6.25 -8.61
C THR A 22 3.99 -5.52 -8.86
N ILE A 23 4.04 -4.66 -9.88
CA ILE A 23 5.24 -3.88 -10.23
C ILE A 23 5.50 -2.83 -9.14
N ALA A 24 4.48 -2.10 -8.72
CA ALA A 24 4.59 -1.11 -7.66
C ALA A 24 5.14 -1.70 -6.35
N LEU A 25 4.64 -2.87 -5.93
CA LEU A 25 5.15 -3.58 -4.76
C LEU A 25 6.57 -4.08 -4.93
N ARG A 26 6.95 -4.54 -6.14
CA ARG A 26 8.32 -4.98 -6.42
C ARG A 26 9.30 -3.83 -6.26
N ILE A 27 9.00 -2.67 -6.87
CA ILE A 27 9.84 -1.46 -6.79
C ILE A 27 9.91 -0.96 -5.35
N PHE A 28 8.78 -0.90 -4.65
CA PHE A 28 8.74 -0.48 -3.24
C PHE A 28 9.63 -1.36 -2.36
N ARG A 29 9.58 -2.69 -2.52
CA ARG A 29 10.39 -3.64 -1.75
C ARG A 29 11.89 -3.45 -2.01
N VAL A 30 12.28 -3.18 -3.26
CA VAL A 30 13.67 -2.85 -3.61
C VAL A 30 14.09 -1.53 -2.95
N GLN A 31 13.29 -0.47 -3.09
CA GLN A 31 13.61 0.85 -2.52
C GLN A 31 13.70 0.84 -0.99
N LYS A 32 12.89 0.01 -0.32
CA LYS A 32 12.86 -0.09 1.14
C LYS A 32 13.75 -1.21 1.70
N ASN A 33 14.47 -1.93 0.85
CA ASN A 33 15.27 -3.10 1.21
C ASN A 33 14.48 -4.13 2.06
N VAL A 34 13.18 -4.28 1.75
CA VAL A 34 12.29 -5.20 2.46
C VAL A 34 12.48 -6.58 1.83
N LYS A 35 13.04 -7.53 2.59
CA LYS A 35 13.23 -8.90 2.13
C LYS A 35 11.92 -9.49 1.60
N SER A 36 11.95 -10.06 0.40
CA SER A 36 10.83 -10.77 -0.22
C SER A 36 10.25 -11.79 0.77
N GLY A 37 8.97 -11.64 1.13
CA GLY A 37 8.28 -12.50 2.10
C GLY A 37 8.00 -11.87 3.48
N LYS A 38 8.60 -10.72 3.82
CA LYS A 38 8.32 -9.97 5.07
C LYS A 38 7.59 -8.64 4.86
N GLY A 39 6.90 -8.49 3.72
CA GLY A 39 6.18 -7.27 3.38
C GLY A 39 4.74 -7.30 3.92
N PRO A 40 4.29 -6.27 4.66
CA PRO A 40 2.93 -6.20 5.21
C PRO A 40 1.83 -5.99 4.15
N LEU A 41 2.18 -5.95 2.86
CA LEU A 41 1.27 -5.57 1.79
C LEU A 41 1.31 -6.56 0.62
N THR A 42 0.14 -7.14 0.36
CA THR A 42 -0.18 -7.96 -0.81
C THR A 42 -0.69 -7.06 -1.94
N PRO A 43 -0.74 -7.54 -3.19
CA PRO A 43 -1.34 -6.78 -4.29
C PRO A 43 -2.78 -6.33 -3.98
N ALA A 44 -3.59 -7.21 -3.38
CA ALA A 44 -4.94 -6.87 -2.92
C ALA A 44 -4.95 -5.82 -1.81
N GLY A 45 -3.96 -5.84 -0.91
CA GLY A 45 -3.79 -4.79 0.12
C GLY A 45 -3.46 -3.42 -0.48
N LEU A 46 -2.64 -3.39 -1.54
CA LEU A 46 -2.35 -2.15 -2.27
C LEU A 46 -3.59 -1.61 -2.99
N LEU A 47 -4.36 -2.47 -3.66
CA LEU A 47 -5.61 -2.04 -4.31
C LEU A 47 -6.61 -1.46 -3.30
N LYS A 48 -6.72 -2.03 -2.09
CA LYS A 48 -7.54 -1.45 -1.02
C LYS A 48 -7.04 -0.08 -0.56
N LEU A 49 -5.73 0.10 -0.49
CA LEU A 49 -5.12 1.39 -0.13
C LEU A 49 -5.41 2.45 -1.20
N VAL A 50 -5.22 2.11 -2.48
CA VAL A 50 -5.51 3.01 -3.61
C VAL A 50 -6.99 3.36 -3.65
N LYS A 51 -7.88 2.36 -3.57
CA LYS A 51 -9.33 2.60 -3.54
C LYS A 51 -9.73 3.52 -2.39
N HIS A 52 -9.19 3.31 -1.18
CA HIS A 52 -9.48 4.18 -0.05
C HIS A 52 -8.99 5.61 -0.29
N PHE A 53 -7.81 5.77 -0.91
CA PHE A 53 -7.28 7.07 -1.30
C PHE A 53 -8.17 7.77 -2.34
N GLU A 54 -8.66 7.04 -3.34
CA GLU A 54 -9.57 7.59 -4.36
C GLU A 54 -10.92 8.00 -3.76
N GLU A 55 -11.43 7.24 -2.79
CA GLU A 55 -12.71 7.52 -2.12
C GLU A 55 -12.63 8.69 -1.13
N THR A 56 -11.48 8.86 -0.45
CA THR A 56 -11.38 9.76 0.72
C THR A 56 -10.34 10.87 0.59
N GLY A 57 -9.43 10.77 -0.38
CA GLY A 57 -8.24 11.60 -0.49
C GLY A 57 -7.20 11.34 0.60
N LYS A 58 -7.37 10.30 1.44
CA LYS A 58 -6.55 10.05 2.64
C LYS A 58 -5.82 8.71 2.57
N LEU A 59 -4.66 8.66 3.22
CA LEU A 59 -3.78 7.47 3.31
C LEU A 59 -3.59 7.01 4.77
N GLU A 60 -4.46 7.42 5.68
CA GLU A 60 -4.34 7.13 7.11
C GLU A 60 -4.51 5.63 7.40
N ASP A 61 -3.99 5.16 8.54
CA ASP A 61 -4.28 3.81 9.01
C ASP A 61 -5.76 3.71 9.33
N ARG A 62 -6.48 2.87 8.58
CA ARG A 62 -7.71 2.30 9.09
C ARG A 62 -7.30 1.52 10.34
N ALA A 63 -7.42 2.16 11.51
CA ALA A 63 -7.46 1.44 12.77
C ALA A 63 -8.40 0.26 12.53
N ARG A 64 -7.86 -0.93 12.74
CA ARG A 64 -8.60 -2.20 12.75
C ARG A 64 -9.98 -1.88 13.31
N ALA A 65 -11.02 -2.01 12.48
CA ALA A 65 -12.36 -2.06 13.01
C ALA A 65 -12.34 -3.26 13.94
N ASP A 66 -12.31 -2.97 15.25
CA ASP A 66 -12.57 -3.94 16.29
C ASP A 66 -14.00 -4.41 16.06
N ASP A 67 -14.13 -5.51 15.32
CA ASP A 67 -15.34 -6.30 15.32
C ASP A 67 -15.35 -7.03 16.67
N HIS A 68 -15.99 -6.38 17.65
CA HIS A 68 -16.37 -6.96 18.91
C HIS A 68 -17.51 -7.93 18.61
N ALA A 69 -17.26 -9.22 18.81
CA ALA A 69 -18.28 -10.25 18.98
C ALA A 69 -18.14 -10.82 20.39
#